data_AF-A0A1K1M4A9-F1
#
_entry.id   AF-A0A1K1M4A9-F1
#
_cell.length_a   1.000
_cell.length_b   1.000
_cell.length_c   1.000
_cell.angle_alpha   90.00
_cell.angle_beta   90.00
_cell.angle_gamma   90.00
#
_symmetry.space_group_name_H-M   'P 1'
#
loop_
_entity.id
_entity.type
_entity.pdbx_description
1 polymer ?
#
loop_
_entity_poly.entity_id
_entity_poly.type
_entity_poly.pdbx_seq_one_letter_code
_entity_poly.pdbx_strand_id
1 'polypeptide(L)'
;MTVNYVHEPTDLQCGQAVLAMVTGIPVGEVARILCNDRETTLKEMKSFLRSRGFYVSDERVQVADKSALPPLCMLSLETPRCWHWSLFCEGVFYDPEHGVMDDFPASNRRYYFEIRDKR
;
A
#
# COMPACT_ATOMS: atom_id res chain seq x y z
N MET A 1 5.03 2.34 -14.51
CA MET A 1 3.62 2.64 -14.13
C MET A 1 3.61 4.03 -13.48
N THR A 2 2.65 4.92 -13.77
CA THR A 2 2.64 6.25 -13.11
C THR A 2 1.76 6.20 -11.87
N VAL A 3 2.36 6.31 -10.68
CA VAL A 3 1.64 6.41 -9.41
C VAL A 3 1.40 7.88 -9.09
N ASN A 4 0.14 8.25 -8.91
CA ASN A 4 -0.23 9.57 -8.37
C ASN A 4 -0.38 9.44 -6.86
N TYR A 5 0.37 10.24 -6.11
CA TYR A 5 0.26 10.26 -4.66
C TYR A 5 -1.16 10.60 -4.20
N VAL A 6 -1.67 9.83 -3.23
CA VAL A 6 -2.96 10.06 -2.59
C VAL A 6 -2.73 10.14 -1.09
N HIS A 7 -3.03 11.31 -0.52
CA HIS A 7 -3.07 11.49 0.93
C HIS A 7 -4.31 10.80 1.51
N GLU A 8 -4.18 10.17 2.67
CA GLU A 8 -5.32 9.54 3.33
C GLU A 8 -6.38 10.59 3.72
N PRO A 9 -7.68 10.35 3.47
CA PRO A 9 -8.73 11.27 3.89
C PRO A 9 -8.88 11.38 5.41
N THR A 10 -8.54 10.31 6.12
CA THR A 10 -8.57 10.19 7.58
C THR A 10 -7.43 9.26 8.02
N ASP A 11 -7.02 9.36 9.29
CA ASP A 11 -5.97 8.54 9.92
C ASP A 11 -6.21 7.02 9.89
N LEU A 12 -7.38 6.58 9.41
CA LEU A 12 -7.75 5.17 9.30
C LEU A 12 -7.74 4.66 7.85
N GLN A 13 -7.51 5.55 6.86
CA GLN A 13 -7.70 5.24 5.44
C GLN A 13 -6.40 5.08 4.63
N CYS A 14 -5.26 4.85 5.30
CA CYS A 14 -3.98 4.56 4.66
C CYS A 14 -4.07 3.42 3.63
N GLY A 15 -4.80 2.34 3.94
CA GLY A 15 -4.97 1.22 3.04
C GLY A 15 -5.77 1.54 1.78
N GLN A 16 -6.89 2.27 1.93
CA GLN A 16 -7.68 2.75 0.80
C GLN A 16 -6.88 3.69 -0.08
N ALA A 17 -6.04 4.55 0.50
CA ALA A 17 -5.12 5.40 -0.24
C ALA A 17 -4.10 4.57 -1.05
N VAL A 18 -3.48 3.55 -0.46
CA VAL A 18 -2.59 2.62 -1.20
C VAL A 18 -3.32 1.93 -2.35
N LEU A 19 -4.53 1.43 -2.13
CA LEU A 19 -5.34 0.82 -3.18
C LEU A 19 -5.69 1.82 -4.30
N ALA A 20 -6.01 3.05 -3.95
CA ALA A 20 -6.27 4.13 -4.90
C ALA A 20 -5.03 4.42 -5.75
N MET A 21 -3.85 4.51 -5.13
CA MET A 21 -2.57 4.72 -5.81
C MET A 21 -2.23 3.60 -6.80
N VAL A 22 -2.47 2.33 -6.43
CA VAL A 22 -2.21 1.18 -7.31
C VAL A 22 -3.23 1.08 -8.45
N THR A 23 -4.51 1.33 -8.17
CA THR A 23 -5.58 1.07 -9.15
C THR A 23 -5.97 2.29 -9.98
N GLY A 24 -5.58 3.49 -9.56
CA GLY A 24 -6.04 4.77 -10.14
C GLY A 24 -7.49 5.13 -9.80
N ILE A 25 -8.15 4.36 -8.92
CA ILE A 25 -9.52 4.61 -8.47
C ILE A 25 -9.49 5.68 -7.36
N PRO A 26 -10.42 6.66 -7.35
CA PRO A 26 -10.49 7.65 -6.27
C PRO A 26 -10.66 6.98 -4.89
N VAL A 27 -9.96 7.48 -3.86
CA VAL A 27 -9.96 6.88 -2.50
C VAL A 27 -11.36 6.73 -1.90
N GLY A 28 -12.25 7.71 -2.09
CA GLY A 28 -13.64 7.62 -1.63
C GLY A 28 -14.44 6.52 -2.33
N GLU A 29 -14.14 6.24 -3.60
CA GLU A 29 -14.74 5.14 -4.34
C GLU A 29 -14.18 3.79 -3.88
N VAL A 30 -12.88 3.72 -3.55
CA VAL A 30 -12.28 2.53 -2.91
C VAL A 30 -12.98 2.22 -1.58
N ALA A 31 -13.14 3.21 -0.70
CA ALA A 31 -13.83 3.05 0.58
C ALA A 31 -15.28 2.55 0.38
N ARG A 32 -15.99 3.10 -0.61
CA ARG A 32 -17.36 2.68 -0.98
C ARG A 32 -17.41 1.24 -1.48
N ILE A 33 -16.46 0.82 -2.32
CA ILE A 33 -16.40 -0.56 -2.85
C ILE A 33 -16.06 -1.56 -1.74
N LEU A 34 -15.16 -1.20 -0.82
CA LEU A 34 -14.82 -2.03 0.33
C LEU A 34 -15.95 -2.08 1.37
N CYS A 35 -16.89 -1.13 1.32
CA CYS A 35 -17.84 -0.86 2.40
C CYS A 35 -17.12 -0.67 3.75
N ASN A 36 -15.95 -0.02 3.73
CA ASN A 36 -15.08 0.18 4.89
C ASN A 36 -14.41 1.56 4.79
N ASP A 37 -14.73 2.42 5.75
CA ASP A 37 -14.18 3.77 5.92
C ASP A 37 -13.12 3.85 7.05
N ARG A 38 -12.70 2.69 7.57
CA ARG A 38 -11.70 2.50 8.63
C ARG A 38 -10.48 1.73 8.10
N GLU A 39 -9.68 1.17 9.01
CA GLU A 39 -8.48 0.40 8.70
C GLU A 39 -8.79 -0.79 7.81
N THR A 40 -7.95 -1.00 6.79
CA THR A 40 -8.04 -2.18 5.92
C THR A 40 -7.21 -3.32 6.45
N THR A 41 -7.77 -4.52 6.40
CA THR A 41 -7.07 -5.78 6.62
C THR A 41 -6.27 -6.20 5.39
N LEU A 42 -5.22 -7.02 5.59
CA LEU A 42 -4.46 -7.63 4.49
C LEU A 42 -5.37 -8.42 3.53
N LYS A 43 -6.44 -9.04 4.04
CA LYS A 43 -7.41 -9.79 3.23
C LYS A 43 -8.17 -8.86 2.28
N GLU A 44 -8.64 -7.71 2.77
CA GLU A 44 -9.31 -6.70 1.93
C GLU A 44 -8.36 -6.16 0.87
N MET A 45 -7.13 -5.79 1.25
CA MET A 45 -6.10 -5.29 0.32
C MET A 45 -5.87 -6.28 -0.83
N LYS A 46 -5.60 -7.54 -0.52
CA LYS A 46 -5.37 -8.60 -1.52
C LYS A 46 -6.61 -8.85 -2.37
N SER A 47 -7.79 -8.97 -1.75
CA SER A 47 -9.04 -9.27 -2.45
C SER A 47 -9.40 -8.17 -3.46
N PHE A 48 -9.30 -6.91 -3.03
CA PHE A 48 -9.56 -5.75 -3.88
C PHE A 48 -8.63 -5.72 -5.09
N LEU A 49 -7.32 -5.77 -4.88
CA LEU A 49 -6.33 -5.74 -5.97
C LEU A 49 -6.53 -6.90 -6.96
N ARG A 50 -6.76 -8.12 -6.45
CA ARG A 50 -7.04 -9.30 -7.28
C ARG A 50 -8.32 -9.13 -8.10
N SER A 51 -9.37 -8.56 -7.51
CA SER A 51 -10.63 -8.27 -8.24
C SER A 51 -10.45 -7.26 -9.38
N ARG A 52 -9.37 -6.45 -9.35
CA ARG A 52 -9.03 -5.45 -10.36
C ARG A 52 -7.98 -5.93 -11.37
N GLY A 53 -7.63 -7.21 -11.34
CA GLY A 53 -6.70 -7.84 -12.28
C GLY A 53 -5.24 -7.77 -11.86
N PHE A 54 -4.92 -7.26 -10.66
CA PHE A 54 -3.55 -7.28 -10.16
C PHE A 54 -3.21 -8.64 -9.55
N TYR A 55 -1.97 -9.06 -9.72
CA TYR A 55 -1.38 -10.09 -8.88
C TYR A 55 -0.87 -9.48 -7.58
N VAL A 56 -1.12 -10.18 -6.48
CA VAL A 56 -0.54 -9.84 -5.18
C VAL A 56 0.00 -11.12 -4.57
N SER A 57 1.27 -11.11 -4.17
CA SER A 57 1.92 -12.26 -3.53
C SER A 57 1.22 -12.66 -2.23
N ASP A 58 1.14 -13.96 -1.97
CA ASP A 58 0.68 -14.46 -0.68
C ASP A 58 1.76 -14.47 0.39
N GLU A 59 3.02 -14.42 -0.03
CA GLU A 59 4.17 -14.43 0.85
C GLU A 59 4.33 -13.09 1.57
N ARG A 60 4.50 -13.16 2.88
CA ARG A 60 4.88 -12.02 3.71
C ARG A 60 6.39 -12.05 3.90
N VAL A 61 7.10 -11.16 3.20
CA VAL A 61 8.56 -11.12 3.25
C VAL A 61 9.00 -9.94 4.12
N GLN A 62 9.85 -10.20 5.12
CA GLN A 62 10.44 -9.15 5.93
C GLN A 62 11.55 -8.45 5.14
N VAL A 63 11.61 -7.12 5.22
CA VAL A 63 12.60 -6.32 4.48
C VAL A 63 13.33 -5.36 5.40
N ALA A 64 14.64 -5.28 5.22
CA ALA A 64 15.49 -4.30 5.90
C ALA A 64 16.02 -3.23 4.93
N ASP A 65 16.27 -3.61 3.67
CA ASP A 65 16.92 -2.76 2.66
C ASP A 65 16.03 -2.59 1.42
N LYS A 66 16.04 -1.38 0.85
CA LYS A 66 15.23 -0.98 -0.30
C LYS A 66 15.59 -1.77 -1.56
N SER A 67 16.85 -2.19 -1.70
CA SER A 67 17.32 -2.98 -2.83
C SER A 67 16.69 -4.37 -2.93
N ALA A 68 16.11 -4.89 -1.84
CA ALA A 68 15.40 -6.16 -1.83
C ALA A 68 13.93 -6.03 -2.28
N LEU A 69 13.42 -4.81 -2.49
CA LEU A 69 12.04 -4.60 -2.89
C LEU A 69 11.84 -4.87 -4.39
N PRO A 70 10.74 -5.54 -4.78
CA PRO A 70 10.36 -5.65 -6.18
C PRO A 70 9.94 -4.27 -6.74
N PRO A 71 9.84 -4.11 -8.08
CA PRO A 71 9.48 -2.82 -8.69
C PRO A 71 8.17 -2.20 -8.19
N LEU A 72 7.23 -3.02 -7.72
CA LEU A 72 5.97 -2.57 -7.12
C LEU A 72 5.59 -3.51 -5.97
N CYS A 73 5.37 -2.95 -4.78
CA CYS A 73 4.84 -3.69 -3.65
C CYS A 73 4.13 -2.79 -2.65
N MET A 74 3.13 -3.35 -1.96
CA MET A 74 2.57 -2.72 -0.76
C MET A 74 3.41 -3.13 0.46
N LEU A 75 3.59 -2.18 1.36
CA LEU A 75 4.36 -2.32 2.59
C LEU A 75 3.42 -2.32 3.80
N SER A 76 3.65 -3.25 4.71
CA SER A 76 3.06 -3.29 6.03
C SER A 76 4.14 -2.90 7.04
N LEU A 77 3.95 -1.75 7.67
CA LEU A 77 4.94 -1.10 8.52
C LEU A 77 4.43 -1.09 9.96
N GLU A 78 5.25 -1.59 10.87
CA GLU A 78 4.96 -1.52 12.30
C GLU A 78 5.42 -0.17 12.83
N THR A 79 4.47 0.70 13.17
CA THR A 79 4.72 1.96 13.87
C THR A 79 4.45 1.79 15.38
N PRO A 80 4.91 2.71 16.24
CA PRO A 80 4.65 2.62 17.68
C PRO A 80 3.16 2.63 18.06
N ARG A 81 2.29 3.15 17.18
CA ARG A 81 0.86 3.32 17.46
C ARG A 81 0.00 2.23 16.81
N CYS A 82 0.36 1.81 15.59
CA CYS A 82 -0.45 0.89 14.80
C CYS A 82 0.35 0.27 13.64
N TRP A 83 -0.31 -0.59 12.89
CA TRP A 83 0.17 -1.04 11.59
C TRP A 83 -0.24 -0.06 10.51
N HIS A 84 0.71 0.36 9.68
CA HIS A 84 0.52 1.34 8.62
C HIS A 84 0.76 0.71 7.23
N TRP A 85 -0.04 1.13 6.24
CA TRP A 85 0.10 0.70 4.85
C TRP A 85 0.77 1.78 4.01
N SER A 86 1.84 1.42 3.33
CA SER A 86 2.55 2.31 2.40
C SER A 86 2.77 1.61 1.06
N LEU A 87 3.07 2.37 -0.01
CA LEU A 87 3.30 1.83 -1.34
C LEU A 87 4.73 2.11 -1.78
N PHE A 88 5.39 1.10 -2.36
CA PHE A 88 6.67 1.28 -3.04
C PHE A 88 6.50 1.06 -4.53
N CYS A 89 6.98 1.99 -5.35
CA CYS A 89 6.98 1.88 -6.80
C CYS A 89 8.27 2.47 -7.38
N GLU A 90 9.02 1.65 -8.12
CA GLU A 90 10.20 2.02 -8.92
C GLU A 90 11.25 2.86 -8.14
N GLY A 91 11.45 2.54 -6.86
CA GLY A 91 12.43 3.25 -6.02
C GLY A 91 11.85 4.42 -5.23
N VAL A 92 10.55 4.68 -5.29
CA VAL A 92 9.89 5.76 -4.54
C VAL A 92 8.88 5.16 -3.57
N PHE A 93 8.85 5.69 -2.35
CA PHE A 93 7.86 5.37 -1.33
C PHE A 93 6.75 6.41 -1.35
N TYR A 94 5.51 5.94 -1.35
CA TYR A 94 4.30 6.74 -1.31
C TYR A 94 3.54 6.39 -0.04
N ASP A 95 3.79 7.19 1.00
CA ASP A 95 3.23 7.01 2.32
C ASP A 95 1.98 7.90 2.49
N PRO A 96 0.79 7.32 2.67
CA PRO A 96 -0.44 8.09 2.80
C PRO A 96 -0.40 9.17 3.88
N GLU A 97 0.38 9.00 4.94
CA GLU A 97 0.51 9.95 6.05
C GLU A 97 1.67 10.93 5.83
N HIS A 98 2.84 10.43 5.42
CA HIS A 98 4.10 11.20 5.38
C HIS A 98 4.47 11.77 4.01
N GLY A 99 3.74 11.41 2.95
CA GLY A 99 3.99 11.90 1.60
C GLY A 99 4.89 10.99 0.77
N VAL A 100 5.58 11.59 -0.21
CA VAL A 100 6.48 10.89 -1.12
C VAL A 100 7.91 10.96 -0.58
N MET A 101 8.57 9.81 -0.46
CA MET A 101 9.90 9.68 0.15
C MET A 101 10.83 8.81 -0.72
N ASP A 102 12.13 9.07 -0.63
CA ASP A 102 13.15 8.28 -1.34
C ASP A 102 13.63 7.07 -0.54
N ASP A 103 13.31 7.00 0.75
CA ASP A 103 13.69 5.92 1.65
C ASP A 103 12.54 5.52 2.57
N PHE A 104 12.68 4.38 3.26
CA PHE A 104 11.63 3.84 4.11
C PHE A 104 11.20 4.81 5.21
N PRO A 105 9.89 4.90 5.49
CA PRO A 105 9.39 5.60 6.66
C PRO A 105 9.87 4.95 7.97
N ALA A 106 9.91 5.76 9.04
CA ALA A 106 10.30 5.31 10.37
C ALA A 106 9.38 4.19 10.86
N SER A 107 9.94 3.00 11.09
CA SER A 107 9.17 1.80 11.46
C SER A 107 10.08 0.77 12.12
N ASN A 108 9.51 -0.03 13.04
CA ASN A 108 10.24 -1.05 13.77
C ASN A 108 10.46 -2.31 12.93
N ARG A 109 9.38 -2.80 12.31
CA ARG A 109 9.38 -3.96 11.40
C ARG A 109 8.68 -3.58 10.12
N ARG A 110 9.15 -4.18 9.03
CA ARG A 110 8.68 -3.89 7.67
C ARG A 110 8.49 -5.19 6.93
N TYR A 111 7.34 -5.33 6.30
CA TYR A 111 7.02 -6.45 5.43
C TYR A 111 6.53 -5.94 4.10
N TYR A 112 6.85 -6.62 3.01
CA TYR A 112 6.31 -6.30 1.70
C TYR A 112 5.49 -7.46 1.13
N PHE A 113 4.57 -7.09 0.25
CA PHE A 113 3.81 -7.98 -0.60
C PHE A 113 3.95 -7.50 -2.04
N GLU A 114 4.59 -8.31 -2.88
CA GLU A 114 4.80 -7.97 -4.28
C GLU A 114 3.46 -7.79 -5.01
N ILE A 115 3.37 -6.75 -5.83
CA ILE A 115 2.24 -6.48 -6.70
C ILE A 115 2.73 -6.50 -8.15
N ARG A 116 1.99 -7.15 -9.05
CA ARG A 116 2.26 -7.10 -10.50
C ARG A 116 0.98 -6.74 -11.23
N ASP A 117 1.05 -5.79 -12.15
CA ASP A 117 -0.04 -5.57 -13.10
C ASP A 117 -0.03 -6.74 -14.11
N LYS A 118 -1.19 -7.35 -14.33
CA LYS A 118 -1.37 -8.42 -15.34
C LYS A 118 -2.09 -7.91 -16.59
N ARG A 119 -2.34 -6.61 -16.67
CA ARG A 119 -2.96 -5.95 -17.82
C ARG A 119 -1.96 -5.61 -18.90
#